data_AF-A0A2E1PNJ8-F1
#
_entry.id   AF-A0A2E1PNJ8-F1
#
_cell.length_a   1.000
_cell.length_b   1.000
_cell.length_c   1.000
_cell.angle_alpha   90.00
_cell.angle_beta   90.00
_cell.angle_gamma   90.00
#
_symmetry.space_group_name_H-M   'P 1'
#
loop_
_entity.id
_entity.type
_entity.pdbx_description
1 polymer ?
#
loop_
_entity_poly.entity_id
_entity_poly.type
_entity_poly.pdbx_seq_one_letter_code
_entity_poly.pdbx_strand_id
1 'polypeptide(L)'
;MVKIIFILFLSSSSFLFASDFSSERGMTNLLGSETWARCATEMSQNNVKVYELSYERTSTMPLSPFAGEYKPKFLPELGFENSNHIYTMDVLNENVNDGNQGTQIDALGHFGHSDKFWDGKGEVDLSGVRYFKGLTAKEVKPFPESPLQKLGIETVPPIITTAVLLDVRKHSFGGRSMKAGEYVTVKHIEETLKKSSLNKRGILPGDVVLIYTGWSDQYEDPDENKIYYSKAPGISFNAAKFLAAKKVVGVGVDNWGVDAFGDPSEMGKEVSQNPDGVVLPAHYYFLTQVGIHTIENLKLDLLAKDSVDLSCVMILPLKTKGSAASPIRPVAIGSSRS
;
A
#
# COMPACT_ATOMS: atom_id res chain seq x y z
N MET A 1 34.17 -59.72 23.69
CA MET A 1 32.91 -58.97 23.93
C MET A 1 33.16 -57.50 23.63
N VAL A 2 32.75 -57.02 22.46
CA VAL A 2 32.86 -55.60 22.07
C VAL A 2 31.53 -54.94 22.40
N LYS A 3 31.52 -53.98 23.34
CA LYS A 3 30.35 -53.16 23.67
C LYS A 3 30.17 -52.09 22.59
N ILE A 4 29.14 -52.23 21.78
CA ILE A 4 28.68 -51.18 20.87
C ILE A 4 27.83 -50.21 21.69
N ILE A 5 28.31 -48.98 21.86
CA ILE A 5 27.56 -47.89 22.50
C ILE A 5 26.74 -47.22 21.39
N PHE A 6 25.43 -47.37 21.45
CA PHE A 6 24.50 -46.57 20.64
C PHE A 6 24.45 -45.15 21.20
N ILE A 7 25.10 -44.21 20.53
CA ILE A 7 24.92 -42.77 20.80
C ILE A 7 23.65 -42.34 20.09
N LEU A 8 22.60 -42.10 20.86
CA LEU A 8 21.34 -41.55 20.38
C LEU A 8 21.57 -40.06 20.05
N PHE A 9 21.73 -39.73 18.79
CA PHE A 9 21.69 -38.33 18.34
C PHE A 9 20.24 -37.84 18.44
N LEU A 10 19.91 -37.13 19.53
CA LEU A 10 18.73 -36.26 19.53
C LEU A 10 19.00 -35.11 18.57
N SER A 11 18.48 -35.20 17.35
CA SER A 11 18.34 -34.05 16.48
C SER A 11 17.29 -33.12 17.09
N SER A 12 17.72 -32.14 17.88
CA SER A 12 16.89 -30.99 18.20
C SER A 12 16.70 -30.18 16.91
N SER A 13 15.68 -30.54 16.14
CA SER A 13 15.16 -29.70 15.07
C SER A 13 14.58 -28.45 15.72
N SER A 14 15.42 -27.43 15.84
CA SER A 14 14.98 -26.07 16.12
C SER A 14 14.09 -25.65 14.95
N PHE A 15 12.79 -25.92 15.04
CA PHE A 15 11.83 -25.22 14.21
C PHE A 15 12.01 -23.75 14.55
N LEU A 16 12.66 -23.01 13.63
CA LEU A 16 12.60 -21.57 13.61
C LEU A 16 11.11 -21.24 13.45
N PHE A 17 10.42 -21.03 14.57
CA PHE A 17 9.05 -20.54 14.55
C PHE A 17 9.10 -19.20 13.83
N ALA A 18 8.61 -19.16 12.59
CA ALA A 18 8.23 -17.91 11.98
C ALA A 18 7.29 -17.22 12.96
N SER A 19 7.58 -15.98 13.33
CA SER A 19 6.74 -15.21 14.25
C SER A 19 5.31 -15.17 13.73
N ASP A 20 4.37 -15.63 14.55
CA ASP A 20 2.95 -15.62 14.21
C ASP A 20 2.40 -14.19 14.34
N PHE A 21 2.29 -13.51 13.21
CA PHE A 21 1.72 -12.17 13.11
C PHE A 21 0.21 -12.17 12.78
N SER A 22 -0.49 -13.30 12.88
CA SER A 22 -1.92 -13.39 12.53
C SER A 22 -2.78 -12.35 13.26
N SER A 23 -2.43 -12.00 14.50
CA SER A 23 -3.15 -10.98 15.27
C SER A 23 -2.95 -9.55 14.74
N GLU A 24 -1.92 -9.30 13.92
CA GLU A 24 -1.48 -7.97 13.45
C GLU A 24 -1.73 -7.75 11.96
N ARG A 25 -2.06 -8.80 11.21
CA ARG A 25 -2.19 -8.80 9.74
C ARG A 25 -3.47 -8.18 9.17
N GLY A 26 -4.46 -7.89 10.01
CA GLY A 26 -5.76 -7.41 9.54
C GLY A 26 -6.39 -8.35 8.51
N MET A 27 -6.85 -7.79 7.39
CA MET A 27 -7.48 -8.53 6.29
C MET A 27 -6.50 -9.41 5.50
N THR A 28 -5.18 -9.18 5.58
CA THR A 28 -4.19 -10.07 4.91
C THR A 28 -4.16 -11.48 5.49
N ASN A 29 -4.82 -11.73 6.63
CA ASN A 29 -5.13 -13.08 7.12
C ASN A 29 -6.01 -13.91 6.16
N LEU A 30 -6.70 -13.27 5.22
CA LEU A 30 -7.51 -13.94 4.20
C LEU A 30 -6.65 -14.54 3.07
N LEU A 31 -5.36 -14.19 3.00
CA LEU A 31 -4.45 -14.74 1.99
C LEU A 31 -4.15 -16.20 2.29
N GLY A 32 -4.18 -17.03 1.25
CA GLY A 32 -3.89 -18.46 1.34
C GLY A 32 -4.20 -19.20 0.06
N SER A 33 -4.36 -20.52 0.15
CA SER A 33 -4.52 -21.40 -1.01
C SER A 33 -5.62 -20.97 -1.99
N GLU A 34 -6.75 -20.46 -1.49
CA GLU A 34 -7.84 -19.97 -2.35
C GLU A 34 -7.44 -18.72 -3.14
N THR A 35 -6.82 -17.72 -2.50
CA THR A 35 -6.39 -16.49 -3.17
C THR A 35 -5.24 -16.77 -4.15
N TRP A 36 -4.33 -17.68 -3.79
CA TRP A 36 -3.24 -18.11 -4.65
C TRP A 36 -3.74 -18.88 -5.87
N ALA A 37 -4.74 -19.75 -5.73
CA ALA A 37 -5.34 -20.46 -6.85
C ALA A 37 -6.01 -19.49 -7.85
N ARG A 38 -6.68 -18.43 -7.35
CA ARG A 38 -7.22 -17.38 -8.24
C ARG A 38 -6.12 -16.64 -8.97
N CYS A 39 -5.07 -16.22 -8.27
CA CYS A 39 -3.91 -15.57 -8.89
C CYS A 39 -3.26 -16.49 -9.96
N ALA A 40 -3.02 -17.76 -9.64
CA ALA A 40 -2.43 -18.73 -10.58
C ALA A 40 -3.29 -18.92 -11.84
N THR A 41 -4.61 -18.83 -11.71
CA THR A 41 -5.53 -18.86 -12.84
C THR A 41 -5.29 -17.68 -13.79
N GLU A 42 -5.15 -16.45 -13.28
CA GLU A 42 -4.85 -15.27 -14.11
C GLU A 42 -3.47 -15.37 -14.78
N MET A 43 -2.47 -15.89 -14.06
CA MET A 43 -1.12 -16.09 -14.60
C MET A 43 -1.05 -17.15 -15.72
N SER A 44 -1.99 -18.10 -15.74
CA SER A 44 -2.01 -19.22 -16.67
C SER A 44 -2.87 -18.96 -17.92
N GLN A 45 -3.42 -17.76 -18.06
CA GLN A 45 -4.18 -17.40 -19.26
C GLN A 45 -3.27 -17.25 -20.49
N ASN A 46 -3.87 -17.22 -21.68
CA ASN A 46 -3.14 -16.90 -22.91
C ASN A 46 -2.89 -15.38 -23.00
N ASN A 47 -1.81 -14.98 -23.67
CA ASN A 47 -1.45 -13.56 -23.89
C ASN A 47 -1.30 -12.74 -22.60
N VAL A 48 -0.83 -13.38 -21.54
CA VAL A 48 -0.53 -12.74 -20.26
C VAL A 48 0.71 -11.86 -20.41
N LYS A 49 0.66 -10.66 -19.83
CA LYS A 49 1.82 -9.77 -19.69
C LYS A 49 2.04 -9.45 -18.21
N VAL A 50 3.28 -9.07 -17.89
CA VAL A 50 3.64 -8.49 -16.60
C VAL A 50 3.58 -6.97 -16.74
N TYR A 51 2.90 -6.31 -15.81
CA TYR A 51 2.77 -4.87 -15.71
C TYR A 51 3.50 -4.40 -14.45
N GLU A 52 4.50 -3.55 -14.64
CA GLU A 52 5.17 -2.83 -13.55
C GLU A 52 4.22 -1.75 -13.02
N LEU A 53 3.94 -1.77 -11.72
CA LEU A 53 3.02 -0.83 -11.09
C LEU A 53 3.72 0.20 -10.20
N SER A 54 5.06 0.21 -10.17
CA SER A 54 5.84 1.29 -9.54
C SER A 54 6.45 2.27 -10.53
N TYR A 55 6.65 3.50 -10.05
CA TYR A 55 7.58 4.44 -10.66
C TYR A 55 9.02 4.14 -10.23
N GLU A 56 9.98 4.59 -11.04
CA GLU A 56 11.39 4.60 -10.65
C GLU A 56 11.60 5.57 -9.49
N ARG A 57 12.50 5.22 -8.57
CA ARG A 57 12.90 6.12 -7.47
C ARG A 57 14.11 6.91 -7.90
N THR A 58 13.92 8.19 -8.16
CA THR A 58 15.00 9.11 -8.54
C THR A 58 15.11 10.24 -7.53
N SER A 59 16.18 11.03 -7.60
CA SER A 59 16.28 12.25 -6.79
C SER A 59 15.42 13.40 -7.30
N THR A 60 14.76 13.22 -8.44
CA THR A 60 13.96 14.23 -9.15
C THR A 60 12.49 13.87 -9.23
N MET A 61 12.09 12.68 -8.75
CA MET A 61 10.69 12.27 -8.64
C MET A 61 9.87 13.24 -7.77
N PRO A 62 8.53 13.20 -7.87
CA PRO A 62 7.68 14.01 -7.02
C PRO A 62 7.94 13.77 -5.53
N LEU A 63 8.09 14.85 -4.77
CA LEU A 63 8.45 14.81 -3.36
C LEU A 63 7.20 14.90 -2.48
N SER A 64 6.99 13.90 -1.63
CA SER A 64 5.99 13.97 -0.57
C SER A 64 6.29 15.12 0.38
N PRO A 65 5.30 15.96 0.74
CA PRO A 65 5.50 17.05 1.70
C PRO A 65 5.79 16.53 3.12
N PHE A 66 5.64 15.21 3.36
CA PHE A 66 5.89 14.54 4.63
C PHE A 66 7.19 13.71 4.64
N ALA A 67 7.97 13.76 3.56
CA ALA A 67 9.23 13.03 3.41
C ALA A 67 10.41 14.00 3.23
N GLY A 68 11.61 13.57 3.63
CA GLY A 68 12.84 14.22 3.20
C GLY A 68 13.17 13.87 1.75
N GLU A 69 14.11 14.61 1.16
CA GLU A 69 14.53 14.37 -0.22
C GLU A 69 15.16 12.98 -0.38
N TYR A 70 14.84 12.27 -1.47
CA TYR A 70 15.47 11.01 -1.82
C TYR A 70 16.79 11.27 -2.56
N LYS A 71 17.92 11.18 -1.86
CA LYS A 71 19.25 11.53 -2.37
C LYS A 71 20.25 10.39 -2.10
N PRO A 72 20.17 9.29 -2.86
CA PRO A 72 21.17 8.23 -2.76
C PRO A 72 22.56 8.79 -3.08
N LYS A 73 23.55 8.37 -2.29
CA LYS A 73 24.96 8.67 -2.52
C LYS A 73 25.65 7.42 -3.01
N PHE A 74 25.98 7.40 -4.29
CA PHE A 74 26.78 6.34 -4.90
C PHE A 74 28.24 6.46 -4.43
N LEU A 75 28.79 5.37 -3.90
CA LEU A 75 30.16 5.30 -3.40
C LEU A 75 31.13 4.93 -4.54
N PRO A 76 32.42 5.28 -4.45
CA PRO A 76 33.43 4.86 -5.43
C PRO A 76 33.50 3.33 -5.58
N GLU A 77 33.95 2.88 -6.74
CA GLU A 77 34.33 1.48 -6.95
C GLU A 77 35.45 1.07 -5.98
N LEU A 78 35.33 -0.12 -5.40
CA LEU A 78 36.32 -0.69 -4.48
C LEU A 78 36.78 -2.06 -4.99
N GLY A 79 38.02 -2.42 -4.69
CA GLY A 79 38.59 -3.73 -5.02
C GLY A 79 38.97 -4.53 -3.78
N PHE A 80 39.04 -5.85 -3.90
CA PHE A 80 39.61 -6.69 -2.85
C PHE A 80 41.10 -6.93 -3.09
N GLU A 81 41.90 -6.88 -2.02
CA GLU A 81 43.34 -7.14 -2.05
C GLU A 81 43.64 -8.52 -2.68
N ASN A 82 44.66 -8.59 -3.53
CA ASN A 82 45.08 -9.80 -4.24
C ASN A 82 43.95 -10.48 -5.05
N SER A 83 43.00 -9.70 -5.59
CA SER A 83 41.92 -10.21 -6.44
C SER A 83 41.75 -9.36 -7.71
N ASN A 84 41.03 -9.90 -8.69
CA ASN A 84 40.54 -9.17 -9.86
C ASN A 84 39.08 -8.71 -9.69
N HIS A 85 38.56 -8.67 -8.46
CA HIS A 85 37.19 -8.27 -8.17
C HIS A 85 37.08 -6.77 -7.87
N ILE A 86 36.07 -6.15 -8.47
CA ILE A 86 35.63 -4.77 -8.23
C ILE A 86 34.15 -4.80 -7.82
N TYR A 87 33.75 -3.96 -6.87
CA TYR A 87 32.37 -3.83 -6.42
C TYR A 87 31.99 -2.36 -6.22
N THR A 88 30.70 -2.08 -6.29
CA THR A 88 30.09 -0.77 -6.03
C THR A 88 29.10 -0.88 -4.88
N MET A 89 28.84 0.24 -4.22
CA MET A 89 27.86 0.35 -3.15
C MET A 89 27.26 1.75 -3.17
N ASP A 90 26.16 1.91 -2.45
CA ASP A 90 25.50 3.18 -2.25
C ASP A 90 25.00 3.26 -0.80
N VAL A 91 24.72 4.49 -0.37
CA VAL A 91 24.07 4.77 0.91
C VAL A 91 22.91 5.72 0.67
N LEU A 92 21.88 5.62 1.51
CA LEU A 92 20.74 6.52 1.48
C LEU A 92 20.91 7.61 2.54
N ASN A 93 20.48 8.83 2.21
CA ASN A 93 20.58 9.98 3.10
C ASN A 93 19.63 9.89 4.31
N GLU A 94 19.95 10.65 5.35
CA GLU A 94 19.10 10.80 6.53
C GLU A 94 17.77 11.51 6.19
N ASN A 95 16.74 11.26 7.00
CA ASN A 95 15.40 11.90 6.96
C ASN A 95 14.56 11.66 5.70
N VAL A 96 14.98 10.80 4.77
CA VAL A 96 14.28 10.51 3.51
C VAL A 96 12.83 9.99 3.66
N ASN A 97 12.46 9.44 4.82
CA ASN A 97 11.20 8.71 5.02
C ASN A 97 10.92 7.70 3.89
N ASP A 98 11.85 6.76 3.69
CA ASP A 98 11.90 5.87 2.53
C ASP A 98 10.62 5.05 2.32
N GLY A 99 9.93 4.71 3.43
CA GLY A 99 8.68 3.96 3.47
C GLY A 99 7.46 4.68 2.93
N ASN A 100 7.42 6.02 3.00
CA ASN A 100 6.28 6.86 2.63
C ASN A 100 6.60 7.86 1.51
N GLN A 101 7.43 7.42 0.57
CA GLN A 101 7.83 8.20 -0.61
C GLN A 101 7.74 7.30 -1.84
N GLY A 102 7.20 7.80 -2.96
CA GLY A 102 7.02 7.02 -4.18
C GLY A 102 6.04 5.85 -4.01
N THR A 103 6.13 4.84 -4.88
CA THR A 103 5.21 3.68 -4.82
C THR A 103 5.40 2.90 -3.51
N GLN A 104 4.36 2.88 -2.68
CA GLN A 104 4.46 2.48 -1.27
C GLN A 104 3.24 1.67 -0.80
N ILE A 105 3.38 1.05 0.37
CA ILE A 105 2.30 0.43 1.14
C ILE A 105 2.42 0.83 2.61
N ASP A 106 1.29 1.15 3.22
CA ASP A 106 1.25 1.53 4.64
C ASP A 106 0.95 0.34 5.54
N ALA A 107 1.68 0.24 6.64
CA ALA A 107 1.41 -0.72 7.69
C ALA A 107 0.22 -0.28 8.54
N LEU A 108 -0.42 -1.20 9.26
CA LEU A 108 -1.58 -0.86 10.10
C LEU A 108 -1.21 0.06 11.28
N GLY A 109 0.07 0.11 11.65
CA GLY A 109 0.61 1.03 12.65
C GLY A 109 0.97 2.42 12.11
N HIS A 110 0.79 2.67 10.81
CA HIS A 110 1.06 3.98 10.20
C HIS A 110 0.18 5.08 10.80
N PHE A 111 -1.10 4.79 11.03
CA PHE A 111 -2.05 5.69 11.66
C PHE A 111 -2.61 5.11 12.96
N GLY A 112 -2.81 6.01 13.93
CA GLY A 112 -3.66 5.81 15.08
C GLY A 112 -4.74 6.89 15.11
N HIS A 113 -5.72 6.75 16.00
CA HIS A 113 -6.76 7.75 16.22
C HIS A 113 -6.98 7.99 17.71
N SER A 114 -7.57 9.14 18.05
CA SER A 114 -7.94 9.50 19.43
C SER A 114 -9.34 10.12 19.42
N ASP A 115 -10.12 9.87 20.47
CA ASP A 115 -11.42 10.52 20.65
C ASP A 115 -11.29 11.98 21.12
N LYS A 116 -10.07 12.40 21.50
CA LYS A 116 -9.77 13.77 21.88
C LYS A 116 -9.28 14.56 20.67
N PHE A 117 -9.97 15.67 20.40
CA PHE A 117 -9.56 16.64 19.39
C PHE A 117 -8.29 17.35 19.85
N TRP A 118 -7.28 17.36 18.98
CA TRP A 118 -6.10 18.21 19.15
C TRP A 118 -6.34 19.52 18.39
N ASP A 119 -6.19 20.65 19.07
CA ASP A 119 -6.39 21.98 18.51
C ASP A 119 -5.18 22.50 17.72
N GLY A 120 -4.16 21.66 17.54
CA GLY A 120 -2.89 21.98 16.88
C GLY A 120 -1.91 22.73 17.78
N LYS A 121 -2.20 22.91 19.07
CA LYS A 121 -1.32 23.62 20.02
C LYS A 121 -0.73 22.66 21.04
N GLY A 122 0.53 22.91 21.41
CA GLY A 122 1.25 22.10 22.38
C GLY A 122 1.55 20.69 21.88
N GLU A 123 1.86 19.79 22.81
CA GLU A 123 2.12 18.39 22.50
C GLU A 123 0.81 17.63 22.27
N VAL A 124 0.86 16.65 21.36
CA VAL A 124 -0.27 15.75 21.10
C VAL A 124 -0.50 14.85 22.32
N ASP A 125 -1.73 14.80 22.84
CA ASP A 125 -2.10 13.87 23.91
C ASP A 125 -2.21 12.43 23.37
N LEU A 126 -1.19 11.61 23.64
CA LEU A 126 -1.13 10.21 23.22
C LEU A 126 -1.89 9.24 24.13
N SER A 127 -2.39 9.68 25.30
CA SER A 127 -3.04 8.78 26.27
C SER A 127 -4.33 8.15 25.73
N GLY A 128 -5.04 8.87 24.87
CA GLY A 128 -6.27 8.43 24.21
C GLY A 128 -6.03 7.65 22.91
N VAL A 129 -4.80 7.58 22.41
CA VAL A 129 -4.53 7.03 21.08
C VAL A 129 -4.77 5.52 21.04
N ARG A 130 -5.46 5.09 19.98
CA ARG A 130 -5.74 3.71 19.63
C ARG A 130 -5.33 3.43 18.20
N TYR A 131 -4.78 2.24 18.00
CA TYR A 131 -4.43 1.69 16.70
C TYR A 131 -5.39 0.54 16.36
N PHE A 132 -5.13 -0.15 15.26
CA PHE A 132 -5.88 -1.34 14.87
C PHE A 132 -6.08 -2.32 16.03
N LYS A 133 -7.30 -2.87 16.13
CA LYS A 133 -7.77 -3.73 17.25
C LYS A 133 -7.76 -3.07 18.63
N GLY A 134 -7.75 -1.74 18.69
CA GLY A 134 -7.77 -1.00 19.94
C GLY A 134 -6.45 -1.06 20.72
N LEU A 135 -5.35 -1.43 20.05
CA LEU A 135 -4.02 -1.41 20.66
C LEU A 135 -3.66 0.02 21.08
N THR A 136 -3.05 0.15 22.25
CA THR A 136 -2.70 1.46 22.81
C THR A 136 -1.41 2.01 22.21
N ALA A 137 -1.19 3.33 22.31
CA ALA A 137 0.10 3.93 21.94
C ALA A 137 1.28 3.28 22.67
N LYS A 138 1.13 2.91 23.95
CA LYS A 138 2.18 2.23 24.71
C LYS A 138 2.58 0.88 24.11
N GLU A 139 1.64 0.16 23.50
CA GLU A 139 1.91 -1.15 22.89
C GLU A 139 2.48 -1.04 21.47
N VAL A 140 2.10 0.00 20.72
CA VAL A 140 2.47 0.15 19.31
C VAL A 140 3.70 1.04 19.14
N LYS A 141 3.72 2.22 19.77
CA LYS A 141 4.78 3.23 19.67
C LYS A 141 5.04 3.86 21.05
N PRO A 142 5.74 3.15 21.96
CA PRO A 142 5.81 3.48 23.39
C PRO A 142 6.38 4.85 23.74
N PHE A 143 7.19 5.45 22.85
CA PHE A 143 7.70 6.82 23.00
C PHE A 143 7.91 7.47 21.61
N PRO A 144 8.05 8.81 21.51
CA PRO A 144 8.10 9.53 20.23
C PRO A 144 9.13 9.00 19.22
N GLU A 145 10.33 8.63 19.67
CA GLU A 145 11.38 8.12 18.78
C GLU A 145 11.43 6.58 18.68
N SER A 146 10.46 5.88 19.28
CA SER A 146 10.45 4.41 19.22
C SER A 146 10.03 3.92 17.83
N PRO A 147 10.64 2.83 17.32
CA PRO A 147 10.07 2.12 16.19
C PRO A 147 8.76 1.45 16.63
N LEU A 148 7.92 1.09 15.66
CA LEU A 148 6.72 0.33 15.94
C LEU A 148 7.08 -1.01 16.58
N GLN A 149 6.48 -1.32 17.73
CA GLN A 149 6.64 -2.61 18.42
C GLN A 149 5.60 -3.64 17.99
N LYS A 150 4.50 -3.16 17.40
CA LYS A 150 3.40 -3.92 16.82
C LYS A 150 2.90 -3.20 15.58
N LEU A 151 2.23 -3.91 14.68
CA LEU A 151 1.62 -3.38 13.46
C LEU A 151 2.61 -2.71 12.49
N GLY A 152 3.90 -3.02 12.62
CA GLY A 152 4.94 -2.60 11.68
C GLY A 152 4.87 -3.37 10.37
N ILE A 153 5.54 -2.88 9.34
CA ILE A 153 5.45 -3.45 7.99
C ILE A 153 5.98 -4.90 7.92
N GLU A 154 6.88 -5.31 8.82
CA GLU A 154 7.36 -6.68 8.93
C GLU A 154 6.26 -7.70 9.23
N THR A 155 5.10 -7.24 9.73
CA THR A 155 3.93 -8.08 10.01
C THR A 155 3.12 -8.40 8.75
N VAL A 156 3.25 -7.56 7.71
CA VAL A 156 2.54 -7.69 6.43
C VAL A 156 3.20 -8.82 5.62
N PRO A 157 2.45 -9.89 5.26
CA PRO A 157 2.99 -10.95 4.43
C PRO A 157 3.16 -10.47 2.99
N PRO A 158 3.93 -11.17 2.15
CA PRO A 158 3.80 -11.08 0.70
C PRO A 158 2.33 -11.16 0.29
N ILE A 159 1.82 -10.13 -0.39
CA ILE A 159 0.44 -10.10 -0.87
C ILE A 159 0.46 -10.68 -2.28
N ILE A 160 0.04 -11.95 -2.39
CA ILE A 160 -0.12 -12.66 -3.65
C ILE A 160 -1.59 -13.07 -3.75
N THR A 161 -2.33 -12.42 -4.63
CA THR A 161 -3.79 -12.61 -4.76
C THR A 161 -4.27 -12.04 -6.10
N THR A 162 -5.56 -12.06 -6.36
CA THR A 162 -6.16 -11.34 -7.48
C THR A 162 -6.32 -9.86 -7.19
N ALA A 163 -5.91 -9.01 -8.14
CA ALA A 163 -6.24 -7.58 -8.16
C ALA A 163 -7.39 -7.29 -9.11
N VAL A 164 -8.29 -6.43 -8.65
CA VAL A 164 -9.39 -5.85 -9.43
C VAL A 164 -9.03 -4.41 -9.76
N LEU A 165 -8.86 -4.09 -11.04
CA LEU A 165 -8.70 -2.72 -11.51
C LEU A 165 -10.06 -2.07 -11.71
N LEU A 166 -10.29 -0.97 -11.00
CA LEU A 166 -11.42 -0.08 -11.17
C LEU A 166 -10.95 1.16 -11.94
N ASP A 167 -11.08 1.12 -13.27
CA ASP A 167 -10.83 2.27 -14.15
C ASP A 167 -11.99 3.28 -14.07
N VAL A 168 -12.01 4.03 -12.98
CA VAL A 168 -13.03 5.05 -12.68
C VAL A 168 -12.95 6.19 -13.69
N ARG A 169 -11.73 6.55 -14.11
CA ARG A 169 -11.48 7.52 -15.20
C ARG A 169 -12.30 7.18 -16.44
N LYS A 170 -12.17 5.95 -16.97
CA LYS A 170 -12.89 5.49 -18.17
C LYS A 170 -14.39 5.34 -17.92
N HIS A 171 -14.78 4.70 -16.83
CA HIS A 171 -16.15 4.20 -16.68
C HIS A 171 -17.13 5.18 -16.01
N SER A 172 -16.65 6.12 -15.19
CA SER A 172 -17.50 7.11 -14.50
C SER A 172 -17.18 8.56 -14.87
N PHE A 173 -15.97 8.85 -15.34
CA PHE A 173 -15.55 10.21 -15.69
C PHE A 173 -15.36 10.44 -17.20
N GLY A 174 -15.80 9.50 -18.04
CA GLY A 174 -15.79 9.66 -19.50
C GLY A 174 -14.39 9.78 -20.10
N GLY A 175 -13.38 9.17 -19.46
CA GLY A 175 -11.98 9.22 -19.85
C GLY A 175 -11.20 10.42 -19.30
N ARG A 176 -11.88 11.38 -18.65
CA ARG A 176 -11.23 12.53 -18.00
C ARG A 176 -10.58 12.11 -16.69
N SER A 177 -9.33 12.54 -16.48
CA SER A 177 -8.64 12.43 -15.19
C SER A 177 -9.40 13.19 -14.11
N MET A 178 -9.54 12.59 -12.94
CA MET A 178 -10.21 13.23 -11.81
C MET A 178 -9.45 14.48 -11.35
N LYS A 179 -10.17 15.45 -10.79
CA LYS A 179 -9.63 16.71 -10.25
C LYS A 179 -9.37 16.58 -8.76
N ALA A 180 -8.54 17.49 -8.23
CA ALA A 180 -8.36 17.69 -6.80
C ALA A 180 -9.70 17.76 -6.06
N GLY A 181 -9.79 17.12 -4.89
CA GLY A 181 -10.99 17.11 -4.06
C GLY A 181 -12.18 16.30 -4.59
N GLU A 182 -12.12 15.73 -5.81
CA GLU A 182 -13.15 14.82 -6.31
C GLU A 182 -13.07 13.45 -5.62
N TYR A 183 -14.24 12.87 -5.34
CA TYR A 183 -14.34 11.60 -4.63
C TYR A 183 -14.69 10.42 -5.55
N VAL A 184 -13.98 9.30 -5.38
CA VAL A 184 -14.42 7.98 -5.82
C VAL A 184 -15.50 7.51 -4.86
N THR A 185 -16.73 7.39 -5.36
CA THR A 185 -17.92 7.03 -4.57
C THR A 185 -18.32 5.57 -4.77
N VAL A 186 -19.20 5.07 -3.92
CA VAL A 186 -19.82 3.73 -4.10
C VAL A 186 -20.45 3.62 -5.49
N LYS A 187 -21.12 4.67 -5.96
CA LYS A 187 -21.72 4.71 -7.30
C LYS A 187 -20.66 4.55 -8.40
N HIS A 188 -19.52 5.22 -8.29
CA HIS A 188 -18.43 5.09 -9.26
C HIS A 188 -17.87 3.66 -9.30
N ILE A 189 -17.71 3.04 -8.12
CA ILE A 189 -17.27 1.63 -8.01
C ILE A 189 -18.29 0.69 -8.69
N GLU A 190 -19.57 0.83 -8.38
CA GLU A 190 -20.64 -0.01 -8.95
C GLU A 190 -20.78 0.16 -10.46
N GLU A 191 -20.69 1.40 -10.96
CA GLU A 191 -20.70 1.69 -12.40
C GLU A 191 -19.50 1.07 -13.12
N THR A 192 -18.33 1.16 -12.52
CA THR A 192 -17.09 0.58 -13.06
C THR A 192 -17.18 -0.94 -13.11
N LEU A 193 -17.64 -1.59 -12.03
CA LEU A 193 -17.88 -3.03 -12.00
C LEU A 193 -18.89 -3.45 -13.07
N LYS A 194 -19.98 -2.70 -13.25
CA LYS A 194 -21.03 -3.02 -14.23
C LYS A 194 -20.54 -2.93 -15.68
N LYS A 195 -19.67 -1.96 -15.98
CA LYS A 195 -19.19 -1.66 -17.34
C LYS A 195 -17.88 -2.38 -17.73
N SER A 196 -17.18 -2.96 -16.77
CA SER A 196 -15.96 -3.73 -16.98
C SER A 196 -16.26 -5.23 -17.12
N SER A 197 -15.21 -6.03 -17.36
CA SER A 197 -15.32 -7.49 -17.37
C SER A 197 -15.63 -8.11 -16.00
N LEU A 198 -15.67 -7.29 -14.95
CA LEU A 198 -15.91 -7.69 -13.56
C LEU A 198 -17.40 -7.78 -13.20
N ASN A 199 -18.33 -7.45 -14.11
CA ASN A 199 -19.76 -7.37 -13.81
C ASN A 199 -20.38 -8.62 -13.17
N LYS A 200 -19.85 -9.81 -13.46
CA LYS A 200 -20.29 -11.09 -12.89
C LYS A 200 -19.51 -11.48 -11.63
N ARG A 201 -18.19 -11.28 -11.63
CA ARG A 201 -17.30 -11.69 -10.53
C ARG A 201 -17.40 -10.75 -9.34
N GLY A 202 -17.48 -9.44 -9.62
CA GLY A 202 -17.34 -8.39 -8.65
C GLY A 202 -15.97 -8.41 -7.94
N ILE A 203 -15.99 -7.92 -6.71
CA ILE A 203 -14.86 -7.93 -5.78
C ILE A 203 -15.08 -9.08 -4.80
N LEU A 204 -14.07 -9.95 -4.64
CA LEU A 204 -14.12 -11.10 -3.76
C LEU A 204 -13.27 -10.87 -2.50
N PRO A 205 -13.59 -11.54 -1.37
CA PRO A 205 -12.73 -11.55 -0.20
C PRO A 205 -11.30 -11.98 -0.55
N GLY A 206 -10.32 -11.28 0.00
CA GLY A 206 -8.91 -11.55 -0.29
C GLY A 206 -8.35 -10.77 -1.49
N ASP A 207 -9.17 -10.06 -2.27
CA ASP A 207 -8.68 -9.29 -3.42
C ASP A 207 -7.94 -8.02 -2.98
N VAL A 208 -7.05 -7.53 -3.86
CA VAL A 208 -6.59 -6.14 -3.85
C VAL A 208 -7.46 -5.35 -4.83
N VAL A 209 -7.85 -4.13 -4.46
CA VAL A 209 -8.59 -3.23 -5.37
C VAL A 209 -7.68 -2.10 -5.80
N LEU A 210 -7.41 -1.98 -7.10
CA LEU A 210 -6.61 -0.91 -7.69
C LEU A 210 -7.58 0.11 -8.31
N ILE A 211 -7.52 1.37 -7.91
CA ILE A 211 -8.42 2.42 -8.39
C ILE A 211 -7.62 3.36 -9.25
N TYR A 212 -8.00 3.45 -10.53
CA TYR A 212 -7.37 4.35 -11.48
C TYR A 212 -8.24 5.60 -11.67
N THR A 213 -7.74 6.71 -11.14
CA THR A 213 -8.39 8.03 -11.18
C THR A 213 -7.89 8.89 -12.35
N GLY A 214 -6.71 8.56 -12.88
CA GLY A 214 -5.99 9.36 -13.87
C GLY A 214 -5.15 10.47 -13.25
N TRP A 215 -5.04 10.56 -11.92
CA TRP A 215 -4.20 11.56 -11.26
C TRP A 215 -2.71 11.38 -11.60
N SER A 216 -2.30 10.15 -11.94
CA SER A 216 -0.95 9.87 -12.43
C SER A 216 -0.55 10.67 -13.67
N ASP A 217 -1.50 11.25 -14.41
CA ASP A 217 -1.19 12.17 -15.52
C ASP A 217 -0.42 13.42 -15.04
N GLN A 218 -0.45 13.74 -13.74
CA GLN A 218 0.30 14.84 -13.13
C GLN A 218 1.69 14.41 -12.61
N TYR A 219 2.04 13.12 -12.71
CA TYR A 219 3.34 12.62 -12.26
C TYR A 219 4.42 13.03 -13.26
N GLU A 220 5.41 13.77 -12.79
CA GLU A 220 6.54 14.26 -13.59
C GLU A 220 7.86 13.85 -12.92
N ASP A 221 8.82 13.41 -13.73
CA ASP A 221 10.20 13.20 -13.28
C ASP A 221 11.15 13.68 -14.39
N PRO A 222 11.84 14.82 -14.22
CA PRO A 222 11.87 15.66 -13.02
C PRO A 222 10.53 16.35 -12.67
N ASP A 223 10.21 16.42 -11.38
CA ASP A 223 9.00 17.06 -10.84
C ASP A 223 9.17 18.59 -10.83
N GLU A 224 9.08 19.22 -12.00
CA GLU A 224 9.27 20.65 -12.17
C GLU A 224 8.02 21.45 -11.74
N ASN A 225 6.82 20.95 -12.08
CA ASN A 225 5.58 21.68 -11.82
C ASN A 225 5.05 21.53 -10.38
N LYS A 226 5.55 20.55 -9.60
CA LYS A 226 5.15 20.30 -8.20
C LYS A 226 3.65 20.05 -8.00
N ILE A 227 2.94 19.59 -9.04
CA ILE A 227 1.49 19.42 -8.99
C ILE A 227 1.11 18.13 -8.27
N TYR A 228 1.81 17.03 -8.55
CA TYR A 228 1.38 15.68 -8.17
C TYR A 228 1.05 15.54 -6.68
N TYR A 229 1.94 16.00 -5.79
CA TYR A 229 1.80 15.93 -4.33
C TYR A 229 1.07 17.13 -3.68
N SER A 230 0.62 18.12 -4.47
CA SER A 230 -0.02 19.33 -3.92
C SER A 230 -1.47 19.08 -3.46
N LYS A 231 -2.20 18.27 -4.22
CA LYS A 231 -3.63 17.95 -4.08
C LYS A 231 -3.88 16.58 -4.71
N ALA A 232 -5.08 16.02 -4.57
CA ALA A 232 -5.47 14.78 -5.24
C ALA A 232 -7.00 14.52 -5.17
N PRO A 233 -7.59 13.78 -6.12
CA PRO A 233 -8.83 13.07 -5.85
C PRO A 233 -8.62 12.00 -4.77
N GLY A 234 -9.68 11.38 -4.25
CA GLY A 234 -9.53 10.26 -3.31
C GLY A 234 -10.81 9.48 -3.08
N ILE A 235 -10.77 8.49 -2.20
CA ILE A 235 -11.92 7.62 -1.93
C ILE A 235 -12.84 8.27 -0.89
N SER A 236 -14.15 8.21 -1.09
CA SER A 236 -15.11 8.69 -0.10
C SER A 236 -15.20 7.75 1.11
N PHE A 237 -15.54 8.27 2.30
CA PHE A 237 -15.70 7.43 3.49
C PHE A 237 -16.71 6.29 3.30
N ASN A 238 -17.82 6.54 2.60
CA ASN A 238 -18.77 5.49 2.26
C ASN A 238 -18.21 4.45 1.28
N ALA A 239 -17.37 4.86 0.32
CA ALA A 239 -16.67 3.93 -0.56
C ALA A 239 -15.64 3.07 0.20
N ALA A 240 -14.94 3.64 1.18
CA ALA A 240 -14.07 2.88 2.08
C ALA A 240 -14.84 1.79 2.85
N LYS A 241 -16.00 2.15 3.43
CA LYS A 241 -16.92 1.17 4.07
C LYS A 241 -17.39 0.09 3.12
N PHE A 242 -17.75 0.46 1.89
CA PHE A 242 -18.17 -0.51 0.87
C PHE A 242 -17.07 -1.52 0.54
N LEU A 243 -15.83 -1.06 0.31
CA LEU A 243 -14.70 -1.93 0.02
C LEU A 243 -14.34 -2.82 1.22
N ALA A 244 -14.42 -2.29 2.45
CA ALA A 244 -14.21 -3.09 3.65
C ALA A 244 -15.26 -4.21 3.80
N ALA A 245 -16.52 -3.94 3.47
CA ALA A 245 -17.56 -4.97 3.46
C ALA A 245 -17.29 -6.09 2.43
N LYS A 246 -16.49 -5.83 1.39
CA LYS A 246 -16.01 -6.84 0.44
C LYS A 246 -14.80 -7.65 0.95
N LYS A 247 -14.24 -7.30 2.12
CA LYS A 247 -13.10 -7.99 2.75
C LYS A 247 -11.87 -8.04 1.85
N VAL A 248 -11.58 -6.92 1.20
CA VAL A 248 -10.33 -6.73 0.43
C VAL A 248 -9.14 -6.66 1.38
N VAL A 249 -7.95 -7.04 0.91
CA VAL A 249 -6.73 -7.04 1.74
C VAL A 249 -5.92 -5.75 1.59
N GLY A 250 -6.12 -5.05 0.48
CA GLY A 250 -5.50 -3.76 0.20
C GLY A 250 -6.30 -2.95 -0.81
N VAL A 251 -6.18 -1.64 -0.71
CA VAL A 251 -6.76 -0.67 -1.65
C VAL A 251 -5.63 0.21 -2.17
N GLY A 252 -5.43 0.16 -3.48
CA GLY A 252 -4.39 0.88 -4.20
C GLY A 252 -4.94 2.00 -5.06
N VAL A 253 -4.20 3.10 -5.17
CA VAL A 253 -4.57 4.31 -5.93
C VAL A 253 -3.38 4.84 -6.73
N ASP A 254 -3.66 5.52 -7.84
CA ASP A 254 -2.67 6.14 -8.74
C ASP A 254 -2.26 7.58 -8.35
N ASN A 255 -2.64 8.01 -7.15
CA ASN A 255 -2.29 9.28 -6.54
C ASN A 255 -1.44 9.04 -5.27
N TRP A 256 -1.01 10.12 -4.63
CA TRP A 256 -0.12 10.06 -3.47
C TRP A 256 -0.79 9.80 -2.13
N GLY A 257 -2.11 9.67 -2.11
CA GLY A 257 -2.90 9.55 -0.90
C GLY A 257 -4.24 8.89 -1.19
N VAL A 258 -4.64 7.88 -0.42
CA VAL A 258 -5.96 7.24 -0.61
C VAL A 258 -7.14 8.18 -0.34
N ASP A 259 -6.90 9.23 0.45
CA ASP A 259 -7.85 10.29 0.78
C ASP A 259 -7.85 11.42 -0.27
N ALA A 260 -8.94 12.20 -0.30
CA ALA A 260 -9.05 13.34 -1.21
C ALA A 260 -8.42 14.60 -0.60
N PHE A 261 -7.61 15.30 -1.40
CA PHE A 261 -6.93 16.53 -1.01
C PHE A 261 -7.26 17.66 -1.98
N GLY A 262 -7.75 18.79 -1.46
CA GLY A 262 -8.09 19.96 -2.25
C GLY A 262 -8.43 21.13 -1.34
N ASP A 263 -8.55 22.31 -1.93
CA ASP A 263 -9.03 23.50 -1.24
C ASP A 263 -10.50 23.28 -0.82
N PRO A 264 -11.00 23.96 0.23
CA PRO A 264 -12.39 23.79 0.67
C PRO A 264 -13.44 23.94 -0.44
N SER A 265 -13.18 24.78 -1.45
CA SER A 265 -14.06 24.97 -2.62
C SER A 265 -13.97 23.86 -3.67
N GLU A 266 -12.92 23.04 -3.65
CA GLU A 266 -12.71 21.90 -4.57
C GLU A 266 -13.28 20.60 -3.99
N MET A 267 -13.39 20.51 -2.66
CA MET A 267 -13.89 19.31 -1.99
C MET A 267 -15.33 18.99 -2.39
N GLY A 268 -15.53 17.76 -2.89
CA GLY A 268 -16.87 17.26 -3.20
C GLY A 268 -17.77 17.15 -1.96
N LYS A 269 -19.09 17.09 -2.18
CA LYS A 269 -20.12 17.00 -1.13
C LYS A 269 -19.92 15.81 -0.18
N GLU A 270 -19.20 14.79 -0.64
CA GLU A 270 -18.86 13.59 0.11
C GLU A 270 -18.02 13.88 1.36
N VAL A 271 -17.38 15.05 1.47
CA VAL A 271 -16.72 15.51 2.70
C VAL A 271 -17.65 15.47 3.91
N SER A 272 -18.96 15.68 3.71
CA SER A 272 -19.99 15.58 4.76
C SER A 272 -20.21 14.16 5.30
N GLN A 273 -19.61 13.13 4.67
CA GLN A 273 -19.65 11.75 5.14
C GLN A 273 -18.59 11.46 6.21
N ASN A 274 -17.60 12.34 6.35
CA ASN A 274 -16.45 12.10 7.20
C ASN A 274 -16.87 12.18 8.68
N PRO A 275 -16.35 11.30 9.55
CA PRO A 275 -16.55 11.45 10.98
C PRO A 275 -15.97 12.77 11.49
N ASP A 276 -16.60 13.35 12.51
CA ASP A 276 -16.14 14.60 13.12
C ASP A 276 -14.67 14.47 13.58
N GLY A 277 -13.84 15.44 13.19
CA GLY A 277 -12.43 15.47 13.56
C GLY A 277 -11.51 14.53 12.77
N VAL A 278 -12.04 13.75 11.83
CA VAL A 278 -11.24 12.84 11.00
C VAL A 278 -10.92 13.49 9.66
N VAL A 279 -9.65 13.89 9.51
CA VAL A 279 -9.17 14.60 8.32
C VAL A 279 -8.86 13.66 7.15
N LEU A 280 -8.40 12.44 7.45
CA LEU A 280 -8.05 11.38 6.50
C LEU A 280 -8.98 10.17 6.71
N PRO A 281 -10.26 10.27 6.34
CA PRO A 281 -11.29 9.27 6.66
C PRO A 281 -11.03 7.87 6.07
N ALA A 282 -10.41 7.76 4.90
CA ALA A 282 -10.07 6.48 4.29
C ALA A 282 -8.92 5.81 5.03
N HIS A 283 -7.81 6.52 5.31
CA HIS A 283 -6.72 6.01 6.15
C HIS A 283 -7.22 5.58 7.53
N TYR A 284 -7.99 6.43 8.21
CA TYR A 284 -8.60 6.13 9.51
C TYR A 284 -9.39 4.83 9.45
N TYR A 285 -10.30 4.72 8.50
CA TYR A 285 -11.16 3.55 8.42
C TYR A 285 -10.37 2.28 8.08
N PHE A 286 -9.58 2.31 7.01
CA PHE A 286 -8.84 1.16 6.54
C PHE A 286 -7.80 0.67 7.54
N LEU A 287 -6.91 1.54 8.00
CA LEU A 287 -5.78 1.11 8.82
C LEU A 287 -6.19 0.84 10.26
N THR A 288 -7.01 1.71 10.86
CA THR A 288 -7.27 1.65 12.31
C THR A 288 -8.56 0.91 12.66
N GLN A 289 -9.57 0.90 11.79
CA GLN A 289 -10.86 0.26 12.10
C GLN A 289 -10.97 -1.16 11.55
N VAL A 290 -10.57 -1.39 10.30
CA VAL A 290 -10.86 -2.67 9.60
C VAL A 290 -9.62 -3.47 9.16
N GLY A 291 -8.42 -2.91 9.27
CA GLY A 291 -7.16 -3.61 8.99
C GLY A 291 -6.94 -3.91 7.50
N ILE A 292 -7.18 -2.92 6.64
CA ILE A 292 -6.93 -2.96 5.20
C ILE A 292 -5.74 -2.06 4.89
N HIS A 293 -4.77 -2.56 4.11
CA HIS A 293 -3.60 -1.76 3.74
C HIS A 293 -3.92 -0.77 2.61
N THR A 294 -3.34 0.41 2.69
CA THR A 294 -3.34 1.42 1.64
C THR A 294 -2.08 1.29 0.80
N ILE A 295 -2.22 1.43 -0.52
CA ILE A 295 -1.14 1.32 -1.49
C ILE A 295 -1.19 2.56 -2.37
N GLU A 296 -0.11 3.32 -2.43
CA GLU A 296 -0.14 4.67 -2.98
C GLU A 296 0.93 4.86 -4.05
N ASN A 297 0.76 5.89 -4.87
CA ASN A 297 1.64 6.24 -5.99
C ASN A 297 1.78 5.09 -6.99
N LEU A 298 0.68 4.36 -7.28
CA LEU A 298 0.71 3.29 -8.26
C LEU A 298 0.74 3.82 -9.69
N LYS A 299 1.50 3.15 -10.54
CA LYS A 299 1.49 3.35 -11.98
C LYS A 299 0.49 2.38 -12.63
N LEU A 300 -0.72 2.86 -12.92
CA LEU A 300 -1.83 2.02 -13.41
C LEU A 300 -2.19 2.26 -14.89
N ASP A 301 -1.52 3.19 -15.56
CA ASP A 301 -1.79 3.64 -16.92
C ASP A 301 -1.75 2.49 -17.95
N LEU A 302 -0.72 1.64 -17.89
CA LEU A 302 -0.57 0.51 -18.81
C LEU A 302 -1.63 -0.58 -18.57
N LEU A 303 -1.96 -0.85 -17.30
CA LEU A 303 -2.97 -1.84 -16.94
C LEU A 303 -4.36 -1.40 -17.42
N ALA A 304 -4.67 -0.10 -17.25
CA ALA A 304 -5.91 0.52 -17.73
C ALA A 304 -5.98 0.57 -19.27
N LYS A 305 -4.87 0.96 -19.92
CA LYS A 305 -4.76 1.02 -21.39
C LYS A 305 -5.06 -0.34 -22.03
N ASP A 306 -4.48 -1.41 -21.50
CA ASP A 306 -4.66 -2.78 -22.00
C ASP A 306 -5.96 -3.44 -21.49
N SER A 307 -6.79 -2.71 -20.74
CA SER A 307 -8.07 -3.16 -20.16
C SER A 307 -7.96 -4.45 -19.35
N VAL A 308 -6.92 -4.55 -18.53
CA VAL A 308 -6.69 -5.68 -17.62
C VAL A 308 -7.43 -5.44 -16.31
N ASP A 309 -8.75 -5.66 -16.32
CA ASP A 309 -9.61 -5.42 -15.15
C ASP A 309 -9.38 -6.43 -14.00
N LEU A 310 -8.85 -7.62 -14.31
CA LEU A 310 -8.55 -8.69 -13.36
C LEU A 310 -7.14 -9.23 -13.66
N SER A 311 -6.32 -9.35 -12.62
CA SER A 311 -4.95 -9.87 -12.72
C SER A 311 -4.55 -10.61 -11.45
N CYS A 312 -3.49 -11.41 -11.51
CA CYS A 312 -2.74 -11.70 -10.29
C CYS A 312 -1.88 -10.49 -9.94
N VAL A 313 -1.84 -10.10 -8.67
CA VAL A 313 -0.92 -9.08 -8.16
C VAL A 313 0.05 -9.69 -7.15
N MET A 314 1.28 -9.21 -7.19
CA MET A 314 2.31 -9.50 -6.19
C MET A 314 2.81 -8.17 -5.62
N ILE A 315 2.60 -7.98 -4.31
CA ILE A 315 3.05 -6.80 -3.57
C ILE A 315 3.92 -7.29 -2.43
N LEU A 316 5.19 -6.88 -2.46
CA LEU A 316 6.24 -7.39 -1.58
C LEU A 316 6.84 -6.23 -0.78
N PRO A 317 6.29 -5.92 0.41
CA PRO A 317 6.91 -4.96 1.31
C PRO A 317 8.29 -5.46 1.77
N LEU A 318 9.24 -4.53 1.94
CA LEU A 318 10.48 -4.82 2.63
C LEU A 318 10.18 -5.21 4.08
N LYS A 319 10.86 -6.25 4.57
CA LYS A 319 10.68 -6.75 5.95
C LYS A 319 11.47 -5.91 6.96
N THR A 320 11.24 -4.60 6.97
CA THR A 320 11.93 -3.64 7.84
C THR A 320 11.23 -3.60 9.19
N LYS A 321 11.93 -4.02 10.24
CA LYS A 321 11.36 -4.11 11.59
C LYS A 321 10.95 -2.74 12.14
N GLY A 322 9.68 -2.61 12.53
CA GLY A 322 9.14 -1.44 13.20
C GLY A 322 8.90 -0.22 12.30
N SER A 323 8.96 -0.40 10.98
CA SER A 323 8.63 0.66 10.02
C SER A 323 7.12 0.80 9.85
N ALA A 324 6.66 2.04 9.71
CA ALA A 324 5.26 2.38 9.49
C ALA A 324 4.76 2.13 8.06
N ALA A 325 5.67 1.99 7.10
CA ALA A 325 5.37 1.75 5.70
C ALA A 325 6.59 1.12 5.01
N SER A 326 6.46 0.79 3.72
CA SER A 326 7.57 0.32 2.90
C SER A 326 7.44 0.81 1.47
N PRO A 327 8.56 1.17 0.80
CA PRO A 327 8.56 1.21 -0.65
C PRO A 327 8.29 -0.19 -1.19
N ILE A 328 7.65 -0.28 -2.34
CA ILE A 328 7.31 -1.55 -2.98
C ILE A 328 7.53 -1.46 -4.48
N ARG A 329 7.75 -2.63 -5.08
CA ARG A 329 7.74 -2.83 -6.53
C ARG A 329 6.60 -3.81 -6.89
N PRO A 330 5.34 -3.35 -6.85
CA PRO A 330 4.20 -4.20 -7.15
C PRO A 330 4.15 -4.55 -8.64
N VAL A 331 3.83 -5.81 -8.95
CA VAL A 331 3.57 -6.25 -10.33
C VAL A 331 2.17 -6.83 -10.45
N ALA A 332 1.51 -6.55 -11.58
CA ALA A 332 0.31 -7.26 -12.00
C ALA A 332 0.61 -8.17 -13.18
N ILE A 333 -0.02 -9.34 -13.21
CA ILE A 333 0.12 -10.34 -14.26
C ILE A 333 -1.29 -10.70 -14.73
N GLY A 334 -1.62 -10.33 -15.97
CA GLY A 334 -2.95 -10.57 -16.52
C GLY A 334 -2.98 -10.44 -18.03
N SER A 335 -4.05 -10.97 -18.63
CA SER A 335 -4.24 -10.93 -20.08
C SER A 335 -4.89 -9.62 -20.51
N SER A 336 -4.24 -8.96 -21.47
CA SER A 336 -4.84 -7.85 -22.20
C SER A 336 -6.09 -8.34 -22.93
N ARG A 337 -7.12 -7.49 -22.95
CA ARG A 337 -8.39 -7.76 -23.66
C ARG A 337 -8.67 -6.75 -24.78
N SER A 338 -7.69 -5.90 -25.08
CA SER A 338 -7.72 -4.90 -26.16
C SER A 338 -7.40 -5.50 -27.52
#